data_AF-A0A415DS83-F1
#
_entry.id   AF-A0A415DS83-F1
#
_cell.length_a   1.000
_cell.length_b   1.000
_cell.length_c   1.000
_cell.angle_alpha   90.00
_cell.angle_beta   90.00
_cell.angle_gamma   90.00
#
_symmetry.space_group_name_H-M   'P 1'
#
loop_
_entity.id
_entity.type
_entity.pdbx_description
1 polymer ?
#
loop_
_entity_poly.entity_id
_entity_poly.type
_entity_poly.pdbx_seq_one_letter_code
_entity_poly.pdbx_strand_id
1 'polypeptide(L)'
;MQNNIVKVMLWGDEVGRLYWDDRSNCAIFNYNPVFVKKGLDIAPLKASIKGPAGKGMPVTGNKDSLYKGLPEFLADSLPDRWGNQLFDYWAAQNHISLRSLSAVDRLSFIGKRGMGAFEFIPATSNLDHPTDIQINSLYLLAKQIFEEREQAVVLPEESLTLQSLYEVGTSAGGQHPKAIVAINEETHDIRSGQVELPEGYTYYILKFAEGNDFPFTNVEMTYYEMAIEAGINMMPSRLIEVDGKFHFLTERYDRVGGTKIHTQTLAAMNPGSDSYEDLFEVCRKLNISVTEQTELFRRVVFNVLGANVDDHTKNFSFMMNKDGDWHITPAYDLTFTINLDGMAYENVHSLTLLGKNKDITVADLTQFAKMNSIKNGKSIINQVSTAISHFHRLAQKYGVNEYWADRIEQHLSELVPDSFSESMQNYRPTVVEPYVTSDNFRVSDVHIIETSKHDFRIVATIDGKQQRYIAGHKGELAREIIEKGRNKMNIEQKKELVARYLLPLVRRDK
;
A
#
# COMPACT_ATOMS: atom_id res chain seq x y z
N MET A 1 -0.95 26.81 20.76
CA MET A 1 -0.14 28.04 20.55
C MET A 1 -1.09 29.14 20.07
N GLN A 2 -1.23 30.27 20.77
CA GLN A 2 -2.15 31.34 20.35
C GLN A 2 -1.61 32.04 19.10
N ASN A 3 -2.42 32.11 18.03
CA ASN A 3 -2.13 32.71 16.72
C ASN A 3 -1.06 31.99 15.88
N ASN A 4 -1.11 30.65 15.77
CA ASN A 4 -0.17 29.90 14.94
C ASN A 4 -0.38 30.18 13.44
N ILE A 5 0.25 31.26 12.95
CA ILE A 5 0.39 31.56 11.54
C ILE A 5 1.60 30.78 11.03
N VAL A 6 1.36 29.88 10.10
CA VAL A 6 2.36 29.04 9.44
C VAL A 6 2.64 29.60 8.06
N LYS A 7 3.91 29.82 7.74
CA LYS A 7 4.36 30.06 6.37
C LYS A 7 4.42 28.73 5.63
N VAL A 8 3.84 28.70 4.44
CA VAL A 8 3.98 27.59 3.50
C VAL A 8 5.10 27.96 2.54
N MET A 9 6.13 27.13 2.49
CA MET A 9 7.29 27.30 1.63
C MET A 9 7.31 26.25 0.52
N LEU A 10 7.82 26.62 -0.65
CA LEU A 10 8.11 25.71 -1.75
C LEU A 10 9.45 26.11 -2.36
N TRP A 11 10.42 25.19 -2.36
CA TRP A 11 11.78 25.44 -2.89
C TRP A 11 12.45 26.72 -2.36
N GLY A 12 12.22 27.03 -1.08
CA GLY A 12 12.76 28.22 -0.41
C GLY A 12 11.92 29.49 -0.57
N ASP A 13 10.89 29.49 -1.42
CA ASP A 13 9.98 30.63 -1.59
C ASP A 13 8.75 30.55 -0.67
N GLU A 14 8.38 31.67 -0.05
CA GLU A 14 7.13 31.77 0.71
C GLU A 14 5.95 31.82 -0.27
N VAL A 15 5.26 30.69 -0.42
CA VAL A 15 4.05 30.52 -1.25
C VAL A 15 2.92 31.34 -0.69
N GLY A 16 2.77 31.34 0.64
CA GLY A 16 1.69 32.00 1.33
C GLY A 16 1.70 31.71 2.83
N ARG A 17 0.64 32.16 3.50
CA ARG A 17 0.46 31.99 4.94
C ARG A 17 -0.86 31.31 5.22
N LEU A 18 -0.82 30.44 6.22
CA LEU A 18 -1.92 29.63 6.70
C LEU A 18 -2.13 29.93 8.18
N TYR A 19 -3.37 30.11 8.61
CA TYR A 19 -3.70 30.20 10.03
C TYR A 19 -5.02 29.48 10.32
N TRP A 20 -5.18 29.00 11.56
CA TRP A 20 -6.42 28.37 11.99
C TRP A 20 -7.42 29.42 12.47
N ASP A 21 -8.66 29.39 11.95
CA ASP A 21 -9.78 30.19 12.43
C ASP A 21 -10.71 29.34 13.29
N ASP A 22 -10.67 29.57 14.61
CA ASP A 22 -11.49 28.85 15.60
C ASP A 22 -12.99 29.04 15.38
N ARG A 23 -13.42 30.14 14.75
CA ARG A 23 -14.85 30.40 14.52
C ARG A 23 -15.43 29.50 13.43
N SER A 24 -14.71 29.37 12.31
CA SER A 24 -15.12 28.50 11.21
C SER A 24 -14.67 27.05 11.38
N ASN A 25 -13.74 26.79 12.31
CA ASN A 25 -13.07 25.50 12.50
C ASN A 25 -12.35 25.03 11.23
N CYS A 26 -11.70 25.97 10.54
CA CYS A 26 -10.98 25.77 9.30
C CYS A 26 -9.72 26.64 9.27
N ALA A 27 -8.74 26.21 8.50
CA ALA A 27 -7.61 27.03 8.17
C ALA A 27 -7.94 27.98 7.01
N ILE A 28 -7.34 29.16 7.04
CA ILE A 28 -7.43 30.17 6.00
C ILE A 28 -6.04 30.37 5.41
N PHE A 29 -5.93 30.18 4.10
CA PHE A 29 -4.70 30.36 3.34
C PHE A 29 -4.76 31.60 2.47
N ASN A 30 -3.70 32.39 2.48
CA ASN A 30 -3.51 33.53 1.58
C ASN A 30 -2.19 33.37 0.82
N TYR A 31 -2.28 33.44 -0.51
CA TYR A 31 -1.09 33.50 -1.35
C TYR A 31 -0.25 34.73 -1.06
N ASN A 32 1.07 34.55 -1.14
CA ASN A 32 2.02 35.64 -1.21
C ASN A 32 1.96 36.28 -2.61
N PRO A 33 1.67 37.59 -2.74
CA PRO A 33 1.62 38.26 -4.03
C PRO A 33 2.93 38.18 -4.84
N VAL A 34 4.08 38.04 -4.16
CA VAL A 34 5.38 37.86 -4.82
C VAL A 34 5.46 36.48 -5.48
N PHE A 35 4.97 35.43 -4.83
CA PHE A 35 4.93 34.08 -5.39
C PHE A 35 3.98 34.00 -6.60
N VAL A 36 2.79 34.61 -6.50
CA VAL A 36 1.81 34.65 -7.61
C VAL A 36 2.43 35.24 -8.88
N LYS A 37 3.28 36.27 -8.76
CA LYS A 37 3.97 36.88 -9.92
C LYS A 37 4.95 35.94 -10.62
N LYS A 38 5.40 34.86 -9.98
CA LYS A 38 6.26 33.84 -10.60
C LYS A 38 5.50 32.96 -11.59
N GLY A 39 4.17 32.91 -11.53
CA GLY A 39 3.34 32.16 -12.47
C GLY A 39 3.27 30.65 -12.21
N LEU A 40 3.82 30.14 -11.10
CA LEU A 40 3.77 28.72 -10.73
C LEU A 40 2.42 28.38 -10.10
N ASP A 41 1.60 27.62 -10.82
CA ASP A 41 0.27 27.21 -10.36
C ASP A 41 0.33 25.87 -9.62
N ILE A 42 0.56 25.95 -8.31
CA ILE A 42 0.80 24.79 -7.43
C ILE A 42 -0.46 23.98 -7.09
N ALA A 43 -1.65 24.53 -7.37
CA ALA A 43 -2.94 23.93 -7.04
C ALA A 43 -3.99 24.34 -8.10
N PRO A 44 -3.75 24.01 -9.38
CA PRO A 44 -4.46 24.61 -10.52
C PRO A 44 -5.97 24.31 -10.57
N LEU A 45 -6.42 23.26 -9.88
CA LEU A 45 -7.83 22.85 -9.89
C LEU A 45 -8.64 23.35 -8.69
N LYS A 46 -8.00 23.70 -7.57
CA LYS A 46 -8.67 24.10 -6.33
C LYS A 46 -8.36 25.52 -5.90
N ALA A 47 -7.13 25.96 -6.09
CA ALA A 47 -6.64 27.26 -5.63
C ALA A 47 -5.76 27.93 -6.68
N SER A 48 -6.19 27.92 -7.95
CA SER A 48 -5.38 28.45 -9.05
C SER A 48 -4.99 29.91 -8.84
N ILE A 49 -3.73 30.23 -9.13
CA ILE A 49 -3.23 31.60 -9.15
C ILE A 49 -3.86 32.45 -10.28
N LYS A 50 -4.48 31.82 -11.27
CA LYS A 50 -5.25 32.51 -12.33
C LYS A 50 -6.69 32.82 -11.90
N GLY A 51 -7.13 32.22 -10.79
CA GLY A 51 -8.46 32.36 -10.23
C GLY A 51 -8.58 33.43 -9.14
N PRO A 52 -9.65 33.37 -8.33
CA PRO A 52 -9.87 34.27 -7.21
C PRO A 52 -8.72 34.29 -6.18
N ALA A 53 -8.12 33.13 -5.91
CA ALA A 53 -7.06 32.99 -4.91
C ALA A 53 -5.82 33.81 -5.26
N GLY A 54 -5.37 33.78 -6.52
CA GLY A 54 -4.25 34.60 -6.98
C GLY A 54 -4.55 36.11 -7.02
N LYS A 55 -5.83 36.50 -6.99
CA LYS A 55 -6.28 37.90 -6.84
C LYS A 55 -6.36 38.35 -5.37
N GLY A 56 -5.90 37.51 -4.44
CA GLY A 56 -5.83 37.81 -3.01
C GLY A 56 -7.05 37.35 -2.22
N MET A 57 -8.02 36.66 -2.83
CA MET A 57 -9.11 36.06 -2.06
C MET A 57 -8.58 34.90 -1.20
N PRO A 58 -8.96 34.82 0.09
CA PRO A 58 -8.54 33.72 0.95
C PRO A 58 -9.08 32.38 0.44
N VAL A 59 -8.28 31.34 0.57
CA VAL A 59 -8.69 29.95 0.36
C VAL A 59 -9.06 29.38 1.72
N THR A 60 -10.33 29.08 1.91
CA THR A 60 -10.84 28.44 3.13
C THR A 60 -10.64 26.93 3.04
N GLY A 61 -10.26 26.31 4.15
CA GLY A 61 -10.08 24.87 4.21
C GLY A 61 -11.38 24.07 4.16
N ASN A 62 -11.22 22.78 3.87
CA ASN A 62 -12.30 21.82 3.68
C ASN A 62 -12.58 21.06 4.99
N LYS A 63 -13.85 20.99 5.39
CA LYS A 63 -14.31 20.38 6.64
C LYS A 63 -14.45 18.87 6.60
N ASP A 64 -14.35 18.24 5.43
CA ASP A 64 -14.37 16.79 5.36
C ASP A 64 -13.25 16.20 6.23
N SER A 65 -13.54 15.04 6.83
CA SER A 65 -12.65 14.39 7.80
C SER A 65 -11.25 14.14 7.25
N LEU A 66 -11.14 13.91 5.95
CA LEU A 66 -9.88 13.72 5.23
C LEU A 66 -8.96 14.95 5.31
N TYR A 67 -9.53 16.16 5.17
CA TYR A 67 -8.76 17.41 5.09
C TYR A 67 -8.62 18.11 6.43
N LYS A 68 -9.40 17.71 7.45
CA LYS A 68 -9.32 18.23 8.83
C LYS A 68 -9.37 19.76 8.91
N GLY A 69 -10.15 20.40 8.04
CA GLY A 69 -10.28 21.85 8.01
C GLY A 69 -9.16 22.57 7.23
N LEU A 70 -8.24 21.87 6.57
CA LEU A 70 -7.20 22.49 5.73
C LEU A 70 -7.65 22.62 4.26
N PRO A 71 -7.08 23.57 3.49
CA PRO A 71 -7.13 23.50 2.03
C PRO A 71 -6.58 22.17 1.54
N GLU A 72 -7.23 21.55 0.58
CA GLU A 72 -7.00 20.14 0.22
C GLU A 72 -5.57 19.90 -0.26
N PHE A 73 -5.02 20.88 -0.99
CA PHE A 73 -3.65 20.87 -1.49
C PHE A 73 -2.56 20.95 -0.39
N LEU A 74 -2.90 21.40 0.82
CA LEU A 74 -2.01 21.40 1.99
C LEU A 74 -2.28 20.21 2.91
N ALA A 75 -3.50 19.70 2.92
CA ALA A 75 -3.90 18.54 3.71
C ALA A 75 -3.13 17.27 3.34
N ASP A 76 -2.68 17.13 2.09
CA ASP A 76 -1.85 16.01 1.64
C ASP A 76 -0.52 15.87 2.38
N SER A 77 -0.04 16.95 3.02
CA SER A 77 1.14 16.90 3.88
C SER A 77 0.85 16.37 5.29
N LEU A 78 -0.42 16.12 5.64
CA LEU A 78 -0.77 15.53 6.92
C LEU A 78 -0.38 14.05 6.97
N PRO A 79 0.03 13.57 8.15
CA PRO A 79 0.24 12.14 8.35
C PRO A 79 -1.07 11.36 8.21
N ASP A 80 -0.96 10.10 7.78
CA ASP A 80 -2.04 9.11 7.84
C ASP A 80 -2.03 8.37 9.18
N ARG A 81 -2.63 7.17 9.25
CA ARG A 81 -2.85 6.45 10.52
C ARG A 81 -1.56 6.26 11.32
N TRP A 82 -0.50 5.73 10.69
CA TRP A 82 0.78 5.48 11.36
C TRP A 82 1.42 6.78 11.86
N GLY A 83 1.53 7.79 11.01
CA GLY A 83 2.10 9.07 11.40
C GLY A 83 1.28 9.84 12.45
N ASN A 84 -0.06 9.73 12.41
CA ASN A 84 -0.93 10.32 13.45
C ASN A 84 -0.72 9.60 14.78
N GLN A 85 -0.56 8.27 14.78
CA GLN A 85 -0.28 7.51 15.99
C GLN A 85 1.05 7.93 16.63
N LEU A 86 2.10 8.11 15.83
CA LEU A 86 3.39 8.65 16.31
C LEU A 86 3.27 10.09 16.81
N PHE A 87 2.50 10.93 16.13
CA PHE A 87 2.24 12.31 16.58
C PHE A 87 1.48 12.35 17.90
N ASP A 88 0.44 11.54 18.04
CA ASP A 88 -0.37 11.50 19.27
C ASP A 88 0.48 10.97 20.44
N TYR A 89 1.35 9.99 20.19
CA TYR A 89 2.33 9.51 21.16
C TYR A 89 3.35 10.59 21.54
N TRP A 90 3.92 11.31 20.56
CA TRP A 90 4.81 12.45 20.80
C TRP A 90 4.14 13.56 21.63
N ALA A 91 2.89 13.91 21.31
CA ALA A 91 2.15 14.93 22.04
C ALA A 91 1.92 14.53 23.50
N ALA A 92 1.57 13.25 23.75
CA ALA A 92 1.41 12.72 25.10
C ALA A 92 2.72 12.80 25.92
N GLN A 93 3.85 12.41 25.33
CA GLN A 93 5.18 12.47 25.96
C GLN A 93 5.61 13.90 26.30
N ASN A 94 5.15 14.89 25.51
CA ASN A 94 5.43 16.31 25.74
C ASN A 94 4.33 17.01 26.56
N HIS A 95 3.39 16.26 27.14
CA HIS A 95 2.26 16.77 27.92
C HIS A 95 1.39 17.80 27.16
N ILE A 96 1.28 17.64 25.85
CA ILE A 96 0.47 18.49 24.97
C ILE A 96 -0.92 17.86 24.83
N SER A 97 -1.96 18.62 25.14
CA SER A 97 -3.34 18.16 24.96
C SER A 97 -3.71 18.11 23.48
N LEU A 98 -4.10 16.93 22.97
CA LEU A 98 -4.56 16.77 21.57
C LEU A 98 -5.76 17.67 21.22
N ARG A 99 -6.61 17.99 22.21
CA ARG A 99 -7.76 18.90 22.02
C ARG A 99 -7.33 20.35 21.74
N SER A 100 -6.10 20.69 22.07
CA SER A 100 -5.54 22.03 21.84
C SER A 100 -4.77 22.15 20.52
N LEU A 101 -4.68 21.07 19.74
CA LEU A 101 -3.93 21.02 18.49
C LEU A 101 -4.86 21.08 17.29
N SER A 102 -4.66 22.11 16.47
CA SER A 102 -5.29 22.26 15.17
C SER A 102 -4.57 21.45 14.09
N ALA A 103 -5.17 21.35 12.89
CA ALA A 103 -4.49 20.78 11.74
C ALA A 103 -3.29 21.61 11.29
N VAL A 104 -3.29 22.93 11.55
CA VAL A 104 -2.14 23.82 11.29
C VAL A 104 -0.98 23.50 12.23
N ASP A 105 -1.25 23.21 13.51
CA ASP A 105 -0.21 22.77 14.45
C ASP A 105 0.41 21.43 14.02
N ARG A 106 -0.39 20.53 13.43
CA ARG A 106 0.11 19.27 12.85
C ARG A 106 1.03 19.53 11.66
N LEU A 107 0.71 20.49 10.80
CA LEU A 107 1.62 20.90 9.70
C LEU A 107 2.92 21.50 10.24
N SER A 108 2.89 22.32 11.30
CA SER A 108 4.12 22.77 11.99
C SER A 108 4.96 21.62 12.54
N PHE A 109 4.32 20.58 13.07
CA PHE A 109 5.04 19.39 13.53
C PHE A 109 5.71 18.61 12.38
N ILE A 110 5.04 18.52 11.23
CA ILE A 110 5.64 17.96 10.02
C ILE A 110 6.81 18.84 9.55
N GLY A 111 6.64 20.17 9.59
CA GLY A 111 7.71 21.12 9.29
C GLY A 111 8.24 20.94 7.88
N LYS A 112 9.51 20.53 7.75
CA LYS A 112 10.19 20.30 6.46
C LYS A 112 10.09 18.85 5.96
N ARG A 113 9.45 17.98 6.72
CA ARG A 113 9.63 16.54 6.61
C ARG A 113 8.57 15.85 5.76
N GLY A 114 7.52 16.56 5.37
CA GLY A 114 6.39 16.03 4.61
C GLY A 114 6.76 15.42 3.26
N MET A 115 5.84 14.63 2.72
CA MET A 115 5.88 14.18 1.33
C MET A 115 5.73 15.36 0.38
N GLY A 116 6.33 15.26 -0.79
CA GLY A 116 6.42 16.35 -1.76
C GLY A 116 7.41 17.43 -1.33
N ALA A 117 7.14 18.67 -1.73
CA ALA A 117 8.08 19.79 -1.58
C ALA A 117 7.62 20.93 -0.66
N PHE A 118 6.42 20.84 -0.08
CA PHE A 118 5.98 21.83 0.89
C PHE A 118 6.77 21.74 2.19
N GLU A 119 7.05 22.91 2.77
CA GLU A 119 7.59 23.04 4.11
C GLU A 119 6.78 24.05 4.91
N PHE A 120 6.64 23.81 6.21
CA PHE A 120 5.82 24.59 7.11
C PHE A 120 6.69 25.24 8.19
N ILE A 121 6.60 26.57 8.33
CA ILE A 121 7.42 27.34 9.27
C ILE A 121 6.49 28.15 10.19
N PRO A 122 6.64 28.09 11.54
CA PRO A 122 7.72 27.42 12.28
C PRO A 122 7.56 25.89 12.29
N ALA A 123 8.69 25.20 12.17
CA ALA A 123 8.79 23.76 12.37
C ALA A 123 9.07 23.44 13.85
N THR A 124 8.58 22.31 14.35
CA THR A 124 8.93 21.82 15.69
C THR A 124 10.44 21.53 15.78
N SER A 125 11.11 22.16 16.74
CA SER A 125 12.56 22.04 16.97
C SER A 125 12.98 20.63 17.43
N ASN A 126 14.23 20.25 17.11
CA ASN A 126 14.89 18.98 17.48
C ASN A 126 14.39 17.70 16.78
N LEU A 127 13.77 17.82 15.59
CA LEU A 127 13.35 16.68 14.76
C LEU A 127 14.01 16.66 13.37
N ASP A 128 14.99 17.55 13.13
CA ASP A 128 15.63 17.76 11.82
C ASP A 128 17.14 17.41 11.87
N HIS A 129 17.53 16.37 12.61
CA HIS A 129 18.93 15.95 12.74
C HIS A 129 19.25 14.70 11.90
N PRO A 130 20.42 14.64 11.24
CA PRO A 130 20.88 13.43 10.55
C PRO A 130 21.35 12.40 11.58
N THR A 131 20.40 11.69 12.20
CA THR A 131 20.66 10.63 13.17
C THR A 131 21.05 9.32 12.49
N ASP A 132 21.92 8.54 13.14
CA ASP A 132 22.24 7.17 12.74
C ASP A 132 21.03 6.28 12.96
N ILE A 133 20.67 5.48 11.96
CA ILE A 133 19.47 4.65 12.00
C ILE A 133 19.84 3.17 12.15
N GLN A 134 19.40 2.57 13.25
CA GLN A 134 19.44 1.11 13.44
C GLN A 134 18.08 0.50 13.07
N ILE A 135 18.00 -0.12 11.89
CA ILE A 135 16.74 -0.64 11.34
C ILE A 135 16.05 -1.60 12.32
N ASN A 136 16.81 -2.53 12.94
CA ASN A 136 16.22 -3.52 13.84
C ASN A 136 15.55 -2.86 15.05
N SER A 137 16.24 -1.93 15.70
CA SER A 137 15.71 -1.19 16.85
C SER A 137 14.47 -0.38 16.47
N LEU A 138 14.50 0.30 15.32
CA LEU A 138 13.33 1.01 14.80
C LEU A 138 12.16 0.06 14.53
N TYR A 139 12.42 -1.09 13.92
CA TYR A 139 11.41 -2.09 13.59
C TYR A 139 10.73 -2.61 14.86
N LEU A 140 11.50 -3.05 15.85
CA LEU A 140 10.97 -3.60 17.10
C LEU A 140 10.11 -2.57 17.83
N LEU A 141 10.57 -1.33 17.93
CA LEU A 141 9.82 -0.25 18.57
C LEU A 141 8.56 0.12 17.77
N ALA A 142 8.67 0.22 16.44
CA ALA A 142 7.54 0.53 15.58
C ALA A 142 6.45 -0.53 15.68
N LYS A 143 6.85 -1.82 15.71
CA LYS A 143 5.96 -2.95 15.92
C LYS A 143 5.26 -2.86 17.28
N GLN A 144 6.01 -2.62 18.35
CA GLN A 144 5.44 -2.49 19.71
C GLN A 144 4.40 -1.36 19.77
N ILE A 145 4.74 -0.16 19.26
CA ILE A 145 3.80 0.97 19.24
C ILE A 145 2.58 0.63 18.39
N PHE A 146 2.76 -0.01 17.24
CA PHE A 146 1.65 -0.36 16.35
C PHE A 146 0.67 -1.37 16.97
N GLU A 147 1.19 -2.40 17.63
CA GLU A 147 0.41 -3.48 18.26
C GLU A 147 -0.23 -3.03 19.60
N GLU A 148 0.52 -2.35 20.47
CA GLU A 148 0.11 -2.00 21.83
C GLU A 148 -0.53 -0.59 21.94
N ARG A 149 -0.36 0.25 20.91
CA ARG A 149 -0.90 1.61 20.83
C ARG A 149 -0.55 2.47 22.05
N GLU A 150 -1.54 3.02 22.74
CA GLU A 150 -1.37 3.85 23.94
C GLU A 150 -0.84 3.06 25.15
N GLN A 151 -0.88 1.72 25.10
CA GLN A 151 -0.36 0.86 26.16
C GLN A 151 1.13 0.54 25.99
N ALA A 152 1.75 0.98 24.88
CA ALA A 152 3.16 0.77 24.63
C ALA A 152 4.02 1.47 25.71
N VAL A 153 4.71 0.66 26.51
CA VAL A 153 5.66 1.14 27.51
C VAL A 153 7.03 1.18 26.86
N VAL A 154 7.52 2.40 26.60
CA VAL A 154 8.88 2.62 26.08
C VAL A 154 9.83 2.74 27.26
N LEU A 155 10.90 1.94 27.22
CA LEU A 155 11.90 1.92 28.28
C LEU A 155 12.86 3.12 28.13
N PRO A 156 13.48 3.62 29.23
CA PRO A 156 14.40 4.76 29.17
C PRO A 156 15.53 4.59 28.14
N GLU A 157 16.03 3.37 27.97
CA GLU A 157 17.06 2.98 27.00
C GLU A 157 16.61 3.09 25.53
N GLU A 158 15.30 3.09 25.26
CA GLU A 158 14.73 3.20 23.92
C GLU A 158 14.44 4.65 23.52
N SER A 159 14.73 5.63 24.40
CA SER A 159 14.46 7.04 24.17
C SER A 159 15.09 7.59 22.87
N LEU A 160 16.33 7.19 22.56
CA LEU A 160 17.01 7.58 21.31
C LEU A 160 16.36 6.93 20.08
N THR A 161 15.96 5.66 20.18
CA THR A 161 15.23 4.94 19.12
C THR A 161 13.86 5.57 18.88
N LEU A 162 13.16 5.97 19.94
CA LEU A 162 11.88 6.65 19.86
C LEU A 162 12.01 8.02 19.18
N GLN A 163 13.03 8.79 19.55
CA GLN A 163 13.33 10.05 18.87
C GLN A 163 13.60 9.81 17.39
N SER A 164 14.45 8.85 17.06
CA SER A 164 14.74 8.45 15.67
C SER A 164 13.45 8.04 14.94
N LEU A 165 12.54 7.32 15.60
CA LEU A 165 11.26 6.91 15.02
C LEU A 165 10.34 8.10 14.74
N TYR A 166 10.29 9.12 15.59
CA TYR A 166 9.57 10.36 15.29
C TYR A 166 10.20 11.10 14.10
N GLU A 167 11.52 11.10 14.02
CA GLU A 167 12.30 11.73 12.95
C GLU A 167 12.15 11.00 11.61
N VAL A 168 11.70 9.74 11.55
CA VAL A 168 11.58 9.00 10.28
C VAL A 168 10.16 8.55 9.96
N GLY A 169 9.31 8.32 10.96
CA GLY A 169 8.03 7.64 10.79
C GLY A 169 6.80 8.54 10.63
N THR A 170 6.90 9.84 10.94
CA THR A 170 5.71 10.70 11.03
C THR A 170 5.26 11.35 9.73
N SER A 171 6.04 11.25 8.65
CA SER A 171 5.83 12.06 7.44
C SER A 171 5.30 11.30 6.24
N ALA A 172 5.57 10.00 6.14
CA ALA A 172 5.05 9.17 5.05
C ALA A 172 3.58 8.82 5.31
N GLY A 173 2.74 8.92 4.27
CA GLY A 173 1.34 8.50 4.31
C GLY A 173 1.17 6.97 4.39
N GLY A 174 -0.06 6.49 4.51
CA GLY A 174 -0.45 5.08 4.62
C GLY A 174 -0.78 4.58 6.03
N GLN A 175 -1.33 3.36 6.07
CA GLN A 175 -1.87 2.77 7.31
C GLN A 175 -0.87 2.01 8.17
N HIS A 176 0.22 1.58 7.54
CA HIS A 176 1.15 0.58 8.05
C HIS A 176 2.48 1.20 8.52
N PRO A 177 3.19 0.57 9.47
CA PRO A 177 4.46 1.07 9.98
C PRO A 177 5.52 1.24 8.89
N LYS A 178 6.07 2.44 8.82
CA LYS A 178 7.12 2.79 7.85
C LYS A 178 8.03 3.89 8.37
N ALA A 179 9.20 4.02 7.75
CA ALA A 179 10.22 4.99 8.06
C ALA A 179 10.78 5.61 6.77
N ILE A 180 11.13 6.89 6.81
CA ILE A 180 11.88 7.57 5.76
C ILE A 180 13.36 7.53 6.12
N VAL A 181 14.14 6.82 5.32
CA VAL A 181 15.58 6.64 5.53
C VAL A 181 16.36 7.13 4.31
N ALA A 182 17.63 7.44 4.49
CA ALA A 182 18.57 7.69 3.41
C ALA A 182 19.76 6.76 3.54
N ILE A 183 20.16 6.16 2.43
CA ILE A 183 21.22 5.15 2.40
C ILE A 183 22.31 5.63 1.44
N ASN A 184 23.55 5.59 1.90
CA ASN A 184 24.70 5.69 1.01
C ASN A 184 25.09 4.26 0.62
N GLU A 185 24.92 3.90 -0.66
CA GLU A 185 25.14 2.53 -1.13
C GLU A 185 26.62 2.12 -1.12
N GLU A 186 27.57 3.07 -1.11
CA GLU A 186 29.01 2.79 -1.07
C GLU A 186 29.50 2.54 0.36
N THR A 187 29.06 3.35 1.32
CA THR A 187 29.49 3.23 2.72
C THR A 187 28.57 2.34 3.56
N HIS A 188 27.39 2.02 3.03
CA HIS A 188 26.28 1.39 3.76
C HIS A 188 25.79 2.20 4.98
N ASP A 189 26.09 3.51 5.02
CA ASP A 189 25.60 4.39 6.07
C ASP A 189 24.09 4.65 5.90
N ILE A 190 23.35 4.56 7.00
CA ILE A 190 21.89 4.72 7.04
C ILE A 190 21.55 5.87 7.99
N ARG A 191 20.92 6.90 7.43
CA ARG A 191 20.57 8.14 8.12
C ARG A 191 19.06 8.39 8.06
N SER A 192 18.57 9.30 8.89
CA SER A 192 17.23 9.87 8.71
C SER A 192 17.10 10.49 7.32
N GLY A 193 16.08 10.07 6.55
CA GLY A 193 15.85 10.55 5.18
C GLY A 193 14.97 11.80 5.08
N GLN A 194 14.78 12.52 6.20
CA GLN A 194 13.95 13.73 6.25
C GLN A 194 14.76 15.02 6.16
N VAL A 195 16.10 14.92 6.16
CA VAL A 195 17.04 16.05 6.10
C VAL A 195 17.85 16.03 4.80
N GLU A 196 18.38 17.18 4.42
CA GLU A 196 19.33 17.29 3.32
C GLU A 196 20.66 16.65 3.73
N LEU A 197 21.15 15.73 2.91
CA LEU A 197 22.37 14.96 3.15
C LEU A 197 23.39 15.26 2.04
N PRO A 198 24.69 14.99 2.28
CA PRO A 198 25.72 15.11 1.25
C PRO A 198 25.41 14.25 0.01
N GLU A 199 26.12 14.54 -1.08
CA GLU A 199 26.06 13.72 -2.28
C GLU A 199 26.42 12.24 -1.98
N GLY A 200 25.77 11.31 -2.68
CA GLY A 200 25.95 9.87 -2.50
C GLY A 200 24.86 9.18 -1.67
N TYR A 201 23.94 9.94 -1.06
CA TYR A 201 22.76 9.38 -0.40
C TYR A 201 21.55 9.31 -1.33
N THR A 202 20.88 8.16 -1.32
CA THR A 202 19.58 7.96 -1.96
C THR A 202 18.50 7.88 -0.88
N TYR A 203 17.34 8.47 -1.13
CA TYR A 203 16.24 8.59 -0.17
C TYR A 203 15.19 7.51 -0.42
N TYR A 204 14.74 6.87 0.65
CA TYR A 204 13.84 5.71 0.59
C TYR A 204 12.68 5.81 1.57
N ILE A 205 11.62 5.08 1.26
CA ILE A 205 10.60 4.65 2.21
C ILE A 205 10.89 3.19 2.54
N LEU A 206 11.10 2.91 3.82
CA LEU A 206 11.23 1.58 4.39
C LEU A 206 9.90 1.18 5.03
N LYS A 207 9.21 0.19 4.44
CA LYS A 207 8.01 -0.43 5.01
C LYS A 207 8.43 -1.64 5.85
N PHE A 208 8.03 -1.63 7.11
CA PHE A 208 8.43 -2.68 8.04
C PHE A 208 7.70 -4.00 7.73
N ALA A 209 8.29 -5.11 8.19
CA ALA A 209 7.67 -6.42 8.06
C ALA A 209 6.49 -6.48 9.04
N GLU A 210 5.35 -7.01 8.61
CA GLU A 210 4.14 -7.01 9.43
C GLU A 210 3.61 -8.42 9.66
N GLY A 211 3.16 -8.66 10.90
CA GLY A 211 2.54 -9.91 11.31
C GLY A 211 3.44 -11.14 11.14
N ASN A 212 2.92 -12.28 11.57
CA ASN A 212 3.44 -13.59 11.15
C ASN A 212 2.47 -14.30 10.18
N ASP A 213 1.25 -13.77 10.02
CA ASP A 213 0.18 -14.45 9.31
C ASP A 213 0.26 -14.20 7.80
N PHE A 214 0.34 -12.95 7.34
CA PHE A 214 0.43 -12.59 5.91
C PHE A 214 1.76 -11.87 5.59
N PRO A 215 2.53 -12.32 4.58
CA PRO A 215 3.85 -11.78 4.27
C PRO A 215 3.76 -10.52 3.38
N PHE A 216 3.23 -9.42 3.93
CA PHE A 216 2.92 -8.18 3.21
C PHE A 216 4.07 -7.66 2.34
N THR A 217 5.27 -7.54 2.90
CA THR A 217 6.44 -6.97 2.21
C THR A 217 6.95 -7.86 1.08
N ASN A 218 6.92 -9.19 1.26
CA ASN A 218 7.30 -10.15 0.22
C ASN A 218 6.29 -10.15 -0.95
N VAL A 219 4.99 -10.04 -0.63
CA VAL A 219 3.93 -9.90 -1.64
C VAL A 219 4.06 -8.56 -2.37
N GLU A 220 4.33 -7.47 -1.66
CA GLU A 220 4.54 -6.16 -2.28
C GLU A 220 5.77 -6.16 -3.22
N MET A 221 6.87 -6.82 -2.83
CA MET A 221 8.02 -7.01 -3.73
C MET A 221 7.68 -7.85 -4.97
N THR A 222 6.84 -8.87 -4.80
CA THR A 222 6.32 -9.68 -5.92
C THR A 222 5.51 -8.82 -6.88
N TYR A 223 4.66 -7.94 -6.35
CA TYR A 223 3.85 -7.01 -7.13
C TYR A 223 4.69 -5.93 -7.82
N TYR A 224 5.73 -5.42 -7.16
CA TYR A 224 6.70 -4.52 -7.79
C TYR A 224 7.29 -5.13 -9.06
N GLU A 225 7.81 -6.36 -8.99
CA GLU A 225 8.38 -7.01 -10.19
C GLU A 225 7.34 -7.28 -11.26
N MET A 226 6.12 -7.69 -10.90
CA MET A 226 5.04 -7.82 -11.88
C MET A 226 4.71 -6.47 -12.53
N ALA A 227 4.72 -5.37 -11.78
CA ALA A 227 4.47 -4.03 -12.30
C ALA A 227 5.57 -3.61 -13.29
N ILE A 228 6.84 -3.86 -12.96
CA ILE A 228 7.97 -3.63 -13.87
C ILE A 228 7.86 -4.49 -15.13
N GLU A 229 7.58 -5.80 -15.00
CA GLU A 229 7.35 -6.72 -16.13
C GLU A 229 6.17 -6.27 -17.00
N ALA A 230 5.12 -5.69 -16.38
CA ALA A 230 3.97 -5.14 -17.08
C ALA A 230 4.30 -3.83 -17.82
N GLY A 231 5.44 -3.18 -17.54
CA GLY A 231 5.84 -1.90 -18.11
C GLY A 231 5.25 -0.68 -17.39
N ILE A 232 4.93 -0.82 -16.10
CA ILE A 232 4.55 0.30 -15.22
C ILE A 232 5.83 0.97 -14.71
N ASN A 233 5.88 2.30 -14.76
CA ASN A 233 6.99 3.04 -14.19
C ASN A 233 6.86 3.07 -12.67
N MET A 234 7.84 2.50 -11.96
CA MET A 234 7.85 2.40 -10.50
C MET A 234 9.27 2.61 -9.99
N MET A 235 9.43 3.24 -8.84
CA MET A 235 10.77 3.51 -8.29
C MET A 235 11.50 2.21 -7.93
N PRO A 236 12.84 2.16 -8.08
CA PRO A 236 13.64 1.02 -7.66
C PRO A 236 13.28 0.57 -6.24
N SER A 237 12.97 -0.72 -6.11
CA SER A 237 12.53 -1.31 -4.86
C SER A 237 13.24 -2.64 -4.60
N ARG A 238 13.49 -2.95 -3.33
CA ARG A 238 14.14 -4.20 -2.91
C ARG A 238 13.69 -4.63 -1.52
N LEU A 239 13.87 -5.91 -1.21
CA LEU A 239 13.78 -6.38 0.17
C LEU A 239 15.10 -6.18 0.91
N ILE A 240 15.02 -5.77 2.17
CA ILE A 240 16.12 -5.78 3.12
C ILE A 240 15.79 -6.80 4.20
N GLU A 241 16.71 -7.73 4.45
CA GLU A 241 16.59 -8.71 5.52
C GLU A 241 17.29 -8.21 6.79
N VAL A 242 16.55 -8.19 7.90
CA VAL A 242 17.08 -7.88 9.24
C VAL A 242 16.50 -8.91 10.20
N ASP A 243 17.37 -9.66 10.91
CA ASP A 243 16.99 -10.71 11.86
C ASP A 243 15.95 -11.72 11.32
N GLY A 244 16.10 -12.11 10.04
CA GLY A 244 15.20 -13.06 9.38
C GLY A 244 13.82 -12.49 9.02
N LYS A 245 13.64 -11.16 9.09
CA LYS A 245 12.45 -10.44 8.64
C LYS A 245 12.76 -9.61 7.39
N PHE A 246 11.86 -9.68 6.41
CA PHE A 246 12.00 -8.95 5.15
C PHE A 246 11.21 -7.63 5.21
N HIS A 247 11.93 -6.52 5.06
CA HIS A 247 11.37 -5.18 4.95
C HIS A 247 11.35 -4.74 3.48
N PHE A 248 10.33 -4.01 3.05
CA PHE A 248 10.26 -3.49 1.68
C PHE A 248 10.82 -2.07 1.63
N LEU A 249 11.85 -1.86 0.82
CA LEU A 249 12.51 -0.57 0.62
C LEU A 249 12.19 -0.07 -0.78
N THR A 250 11.69 1.15 -0.92
CA THR A 250 11.42 1.79 -2.22
C THR A 250 12.00 3.19 -2.28
N GLU A 251 12.64 3.53 -3.39
CA GLU A 251 13.22 4.86 -3.59
C GLU A 251 12.12 5.91 -3.70
N ARG A 252 12.38 7.10 -3.13
CA ARG A 252 11.45 8.22 -3.15
C ARG A 252 11.52 8.96 -4.48
N TYR A 253 10.47 8.89 -5.29
CA TYR A 253 10.37 9.70 -6.51
C TYR A 253 10.35 11.21 -6.22
N ASP A 254 9.95 11.63 -5.02
CA ASP A 254 9.83 13.04 -4.65
C ASP A 254 11.13 13.63 -4.08
N ARG A 255 12.25 12.90 -4.21
CA ARG A 255 13.61 13.30 -3.81
C ARG A 255 14.61 12.91 -4.90
N VAL A 256 15.09 13.88 -5.67
CA VAL A 256 16.09 13.65 -6.74
C VAL A 256 17.35 14.44 -6.43
N GLY A 257 18.44 13.75 -6.10
CA GLY A 257 19.69 14.38 -5.68
C GLY A 257 19.50 15.36 -4.51
N GLY A 258 18.70 14.97 -3.51
CA GLY A 258 18.31 15.83 -2.37
C GLY A 258 17.26 16.90 -2.68
N THR A 259 16.98 17.19 -3.95
CA THR A 259 15.96 18.18 -4.34
C THR A 259 14.56 17.60 -4.20
N LYS A 260 13.66 18.36 -3.55
CA LYS A 260 12.26 17.98 -3.39
C LYS A 260 11.44 18.27 -4.66
N ILE A 261 10.51 17.38 -4.99
CA ILE A 261 9.57 17.57 -6.10
C ILE A 261 8.18 17.86 -5.55
N HIS A 262 7.49 18.85 -6.12
CA HIS A 262 6.12 19.18 -5.72
C HIS A 262 5.19 18.06 -6.13
N THR A 263 4.28 17.62 -5.26
CA THR A 263 3.41 16.47 -5.50
C THR A 263 2.06 16.69 -4.84
N GLN A 264 0.99 16.25 -5.52
CA GLN A 264 -0.37 16.23 -5.00
C GLN A 264 -1.10 14.98 -5.44
N THR A 265 -1.85 14.40 -4.51
CA THR A 265 -2.72 13.26 -4.77
C THR A 265 -3.96 13.68 -5.57
N LEU A 266 -4.68 12.70 -6.14
CA LEU A 266 -6.00 12.92 -6.71
C LEU A 266 -6.98 13.45 -5.65
N ALA A 267 -6.84 13.05 -4.38
CA ALA A 267 -7.65 13.57 -3.29
C ALA A 267 -7.50 15.09 -3.14
N ALA A 268 -6.27 15.61 -3.17
CA ALA A 268 -6.04 17.05 -3.13
C ALA A 268 -6.48 17.76 -4.42
N MET A 269 -6.18 17.19 -5.58
CA MET A 269 -6.48 17.78 -6.88
C MET A 269 -7.98 17.84 -7.16
N ASN A 270 -8.71 16.79 -6.79
CA ASN A 270 -10.14 16.66 -6.99
C ASN A 270 -10.81 15.83 -5.86
N PRO A 271 -11.11 16.45 -4.71
CA PRO A 271 -11.71 15.83 -3.52
C PRO A 271 -12.98 15.00 -3.71
N GLY A 272 -13.74 15.28 -4.76
CA GLY A 272 -14.98 14.57 -5.09
C GLY A 272 -14.80 13.39 -6.05
N SER A 273 -13.55 13.02 -6.38
CA SER A 273 -13.31 11.90 -7.29
C SER A 273 -13.66 10.58 -6.63
N ASP A 274 -14.42 9.76 -7.35
CA ASP A 274 -14.78 8.39 -6.93
C ASP A 274 -14.63 7.38 -8.08
N SER A 275 -14.05 7.82 -9.21
CA SER A 275 -13.93 7.03 -10.42
C SER A 275 -12.56 7.19 -11.12
N TYR A 276 -12.21 6.19 -11.92
CA TYR A 276 -11.08 6.28 -12.84
C TYR A 276 -11.34 7.33 -13.94
N GLU A 277 -12.60 7.59 -14.29
CA GLU A 277 -13.00 8.64 -15.22
C GLU A 277 -12.60 10.05 -14.70
N ASP A 278 -12.81 10.32 -13.41
CA ASP A 278 -12.40 11.57 -12.77
C ASP A 278 -10.88 11.74 -12.80
N LEU A 279 -10.14 10.65 -12.54
CA LEU A 279 -8.68 10.64 -12.61
C LEU A 279 -8.17 11.05 -14.00
N PHE A 280 -8.77 10.51 -15.07
CA PHE A 280 -8.42 10.87 -16.44
C PHE A 280 -8.92 12.28 -16.83
N GLU A 281 -10.01 12.77 -16.24
CA GLU A 281 -10.44 14.17 -16.39
C GLU A 281 -9.41 15.13 -15.77
N VAL A 282 -8.87 14.81 -14.59
CA VAL A 282 -7.77 15.57 -13.98
C VAL A 282 -6.54 15.56 -14.88
N CYS A 283 -6.17 14.41 -15.46
CA CYS A 283 -5.06 14.33 -16.41
C CYS A 283 -5.24 15.31 -17.59
N ARG A 284 -6.46 15.39 -18.15
CA ARG A 284 -6.77 16.33 -19.24
C ARG A 284 -6.68 17.79 -18.79
N LYS A 285 -7.19 18.12 -17.59
CA LYS A 285 -7.12 19.48 -17.03
C LYS A 285 -5.69 19.93 -16.71
N LEU A 286 -4.81 18.99 -16.37
CA LEU A 286 -3.38 19.23 -16.11
C LEU A 286 -2.51 19.17 -17.38
N ASN A 287 -3.10 18.85 -18.55
CA ASN A 287 -2.39 18.64 -19.82
C ASN A 287 -1.36 17.50 -19.77
N ILE A 288 -1.62 16.45 -18.98
CA ILE A 288 -0.80 15.23 -18.94
C ILE A 288 -0.75 14.59 -20.32
N SER A 289 0.44 14.14 -20.74
CA SER A 289 0.63 13.61 -22.09
C SER A 289 -0.19 12.33 -22.34
N VAL A 290 -0.49 12.05 -23.62
CA VAL A 290 -1.17 10.80 -24.01
C VAL A 290 -0.33 9.56 -23.63
N THR A 291 0.99 9.68 -23.65
CA THR A 291 1.92 8.60 -23.24
C THR A 291 1.74 8.27 -21.75
N GLU A 292 1.72 9.29 -20.89
CA GLU A 292 1.49 9.11 -19.46
C GLU A 292 0.07 8.62 -19.16
N GLN A 293 -0.96 9.14 -19.83
CA GLN A 293 -2.33 8.61 -19.70
C GLN A 293 -2.43 7.13 -20.14
N THR A 294 -1.63 6.71 -21.12
CA THR A 294 -1.53 5.31 -21.55
C THR A 294 -0.86 4.44 -20.48
N GLU A 295 0.17 4.94 -19.83
CA GLU A 295 0.77 4.28 -18.66
C GLU A 295 -0.19 4.23 -17.47
N LEU A 296 -0.95 5.30 -17.23
CA LEU A 296 -1.97 5.33 -16.18
C LEU A 296 -3.06 4.28 -16.43
N PHE A 297 -3.50 4.11 -17.69
CA PHE A 297 -4.42 3.03 -18.05
C PHE A 297 -3.82 1.64 -17.73
N ARG A 298 -2.52 1.45 -17.94
CA ARG A 298 -1.84 0.20 -17.54
C ARG A 298 -1.92 -0.04 -16.03
N ARG A 299 -1.81 1.01 -15.20
CA ARG A 299 -2.00 0.92 -13.74
C ARG A 299 -3.44 0.54 -13.37
N VAL A 300 -4.44 1.10 -14.06
CA VAL A 300 -5.86 0.70 -13.89
C VAL A 300 -6.05 -0.80 -14.18
N VAL A 301 -5.54 -1.27 -15.31
CA VAL A 301 -5.59 -2.69 -15.68
C VAL A 301 -4.89 -3.56 -14.63
N PHE A 302 -3.74 -3.12 -14.12
CA PHE A 302 -2.98 -3.83 -13.10
C PHE A 302 -3.72 -3.90 -11.77
N ASN A 303 -4.38 -2.82 -11.34
CA ASN A 303 -5.18 -2.87 -10.12
C ASN A 303 -6.34 -3.87 -10.24
N VAL A 304 -7.06 -3.85 -11.37
CA VAL A 304 -8.20 -4.75 -11.61
C VAL A 304 -7.76 -6.21 -11.70
N LEU A 305 -6.80 -6.52 -12.57
CA LEU A 305 -6.39 -7.91 -12.81
C LEU A 305 -5.47 -8.45 -11.71
N GLY A 306 -4.73 -7.57 -11.05
CA GLY A 306 -3.85 -7.88 -9.93
C GLY A 306 -4.55 -7.85 -8.57
N ALA A 307 -5.88 -7.64 -8.54
CA ALA A 307 -6.67 -7.63 -7.31
C ALA A 307 -6.16 -6.63 -6.24
N ASN A 308 -5.72 -5.45 -6.69
CA ASN A 308 -5.45 -4.30 -5.83
C ASN A 308 -6.70 -3.43 -5.75
N VAL A 309 -7.50 -3.65 -4.71
CA VAL A 309 -8.73 -2.90 -4.42
C VAL A 309 -8.50 -1.67 -3.54
N ASP A 310 -7.28 -1.48 -3.01
CA ASP A 310 -6.86 -0.27 -2.28
C ASP A 310 -6.43 0.85 -3.24
N ASP A 311 -7.13 0.98 -4.37
CA ASP A 311 -6.84 1.94 -5.44
C ASP A 311 -7.50 3.31 -5.18
N HIS A 312 -7.47 3.78 -3.93
CA HIS A 312 -8.15 5.02 -3.54
C HIS A 312 -7.44 6.29 -4.05
N THR A 313 -8.11 7.44 -3.94
CA THR A 313 -7.63 8.75 -4.46
C THR A 313 -6.26 9.22 -3.92
N LYS A 314 -5.77 8.69 -2.79
CA LYS A 314 -4.40 9.00 -2.30
C LYS A 314 -3.29 8.15 -2.95
N ASN A 315 -3.64 7.09 -3.69
CA ASN A 315 -2.67 6.21 -4.38
C ASN A 315 -2.42 6.63 -5.84
N PHE A 316 -3.03 7.73 -6.27
CA PHE A 316 -2.75 8.39 -7.53
C PHE A 316 -2.24 9.80 -7.26
N SER A 317 -1.02 10.10 -7.71
CA SER A 317 -0.40 11.41 -7.51
C SER A 317 0.14 12.00 -8.80
N PHE A 318 0.16 13.33 -8.82
CA PHE A 318 0.74 14.16 -9.86
C PHE A 318 1.93 14.92 -9.28
N MET A 319 3.01 15.01 -10.04
CA MET A 319 4.19 15.78 -9.68
C MET A 319 4.37 16.98 -10.60
N MET A 320 4.91 18.07 -10.06
CA MET A 320 5.19 19.30 -10.81
C MET A 320 6.68 19.60 -10.78
N ASN A 321 7.27 19.81 -11.96
CA ASN A 321 8.65 20.27 -12.08
C ASN A 321 8.76 21.77 -11.72
N LYS A 322 9.99 22.30 -11.71
CA LYS A 322 10.23 23.73 -11.37
C LYS A 322 9.73 24.71 -12.43
N ASP A 323 9.46 24.24 -13.65
CA ASP A 323 8.91 25.03 -14.75
C ASP A 323 7.37 25.13 -14.69
N GLY A 324 6.73 24.32 -13.83
CA GLY A 324 5.29 24.31 -13.63
C GLY A 324 4.55 23.26 -14.45
N ASP A 325 5.26 22.36 -15.14
CA ASP A 325 4.65 21.27 -15.89
C ASP A 325 4.29 20.11 -14.95
N TRP A 326 3.07 19.60 -15.13
CA TRP A 326 2.53 18.49 -14.36
C TRP A 326 2.74 17.16 -15.10
N HIS A 327 3.07 16.15 -14.33
CA HIS A 327 3.30 14.77 -14.76
C HIS A 327 2.60 13.80 -13.82
N ILE A 328 2.33 12.58 -14.28
CA ILE A 328 1.99 11.52 -13.32
C ILE A 328 3.25 11.12 -12.56
N THR A 329 3.11 10.82 -11.27
CA THR A 329 4.21 10.23 -10.48
C THR A 329 4.50 8.81 -10.94
N PRO A 330 5.70 8.25 -10.71
CA PRO A 330 5.89 6.80 -10.70
C PRO A 330 4.84 6.12 -9.81
N ALA A 331 4.43 4.90 -10.15
CA ALA A 331 3.50 4.13 -9.34
C ALA A 331 4.09 3.83 -7.95
N TYR A 332 3.22 3.60 -6.98
CA TYR A 332 3.56 3.19 -5.62
C TYR A 332 2.36 2.45 -5.02
N ASP A 333 2.58 1.76 -3.90
CA ASP A 333 1.54 1.04 -3.14
C ASP A 333 0.73 0.05 -4.00
N LEU A 334 1.42 -0.71 -4.85
CA LEU A 334 0.84 -1.82 -5.62
C LEU A 334 1.07 -3.14 -4.87
N THR A 335 0.00 -3.78 -4.40
CA THR A 335 0.07 -5.06 -3.68
C THR A 335 -1.26 -5.83 -3.81
N PHE A 336 -1.31 -7.07 -3.33
CA PHE A 336 -2.55 -7.84 -3.20
C PHE A 336 -3.32 -7.38 -1.96
N THR A 337 -4.56 -6.91 -2.13
CA THR A 337 -5.34 -6.33 -1.01
C THR A 337 -6.69 -7.00 -0.79
N ILE A 338 -6.98 -8.09 -1.50
CA ILE A 338 -8.19 -8.89 -1.29
C ILE A 338 -8.10 -9.65 0.03
N ASN A 339 -9.14 -9.53 0.85
CA ASN A 339 -9.35 -10.41 1.97
C ASN A 339 -9.95 -11.74 1.49
N LEU A 340 -9.08 -12.75 1.31
CA LEU A 340 -9.46 -14.08 0.80
C LEU A 340 -10.36 -14.88 1.75
N ASP A 341 -10.41 -14.51 3.04
CA ASP A 341 -11.31 -15.09 4.05
C ASP A 341 -12.49 -14.16 4.39
N GLY A 342 -12.49 -12.96 3.80
CA GLY A 342 -13.45 -11.90 4.05
C GLY A 342 -14.76 -12.07 3.31
N MET A 343 -15.72 -11.22 3.67
CA MET A 343 -16.97 -11.13 2.93
C MET A 343 -16.76 -10.43 1.59
N ALA A 344 -17.54 -10.81 0.57
CA ALA A 344 -17.39 -10.24 -0.78
C ALA A 344 -17.54 -8.70 -0.83
N TYR A 345 -18.25 -8.08 0.11
CA TYR A 345 -18.39 -6.62 0.16
C TYR A 345 -17.15 -5.89 0.68
N GLU A 346 -16.20 -6.60 1.28
CA GLU A 346 -14.90 -6.05 1.71
C GLU A 346 -13.92 -5.92 0.53
N ASN A 347 -14.16 -6.69 -0.54
CA ASN A 347 -13.29 -6.82 -1.69
C ASN A 347 -13.81 -6.00 -2.89
N VAL A 348 -14.00 -4.70 -2.67
CA VAL A 348 -14.45 -3.76 -3.71
C VAL A 348 -13.39 -2.70 -3.95
N HIS A 349 -13.15 -2.36 -5.21
CA HIS A 349 -12.29 -1.27 -5.60
C HIS A 349 -12.76 0.05 -4.97
N SER A 350 -11.81 0.86 -4.56
CA SER A 350 -12.05 2.18 -3.99
C SER A 350 -12.52 3.17 -5.05
N LEU A 351 -12.01 3.04 -6.29
CA LEU A 351 -12.48 3.79 -7.45
C LEU A 351 -13.36 2.92 -8.36
N THR A 352 -14.42 3.53 -8.87
CA THR A 352 -15.27 2.88 -9.88
C THR A 352 -14.64 2.94 -11.28
N LEU A 353 -14.96 1.96 -12.12
CA LEU A 353 -14.70 1.93 -13.56
C LEU A 353 -16.02 1.66 -14.27
N LEU A 354 -16.47 2.58 -15.12
CA LEU A 354 -17.78 2.49 -15.78
C LEU A 354 -18.94 2.26 -14.80
N GLY A 355 -18.85 2.87 -13.60
CA GLY A 355 -19.82 2.72 -12.51
C GLY A 355 -19.75 1.40 -11.75
N LYS A 356 -18.74 0.56 -12.00
CA LYS A 356 -18.50 -0.71 -11.28
C LYS A 356 -17.30 -0.58 -10.35
N ASN A 357 -17.40 -1.08 -9.13
CA ASN A 357 -16.29 -1.24 -8.19
C ASN A 357 -16.00 -2.71 -7.84
N LYS A 358 -16.69 -3.63 -8.51
CA LYS A 358 -16.52 -5.08 -8.41
C LYS A 358 -16.95 -5.71 -9.72
N ASP A 359 -16.58 -6.97 -9.93
CA ASP A 359 -16.93 -7.71 -11.15
C ASP A 359 -16.53 -6.94 -12.43
N ILE A 360 -15.41 -6.21 -12.37
CA ILE A 360 -14.87 -5.44 -13.48
C ILE A 360 -14.21 -6.41 -14.46
N THR A 361 -14.71 -6.46 -15.70
CA THR A 361 -14.27 -7.43 -16.70
C THR A 361 -13.25 -6.85 -17.68
N VAL A 362 -12.58 -7.73 -18.42
CA VAL A 362 -11.72 -7.34 -19.56
C VAL A 362 -12.50 -6.54 -20.64
N ALA A 363 -13.80 -6.79 -20.78
CA ALA A 363 -14.64 -6.02 -21.69
C ALA A 363 -14.82 -4.58 -21.20
N ASP A 364 -15.00 -4.38 -19.89
CA ASP A 364 -15.09 -3.06 -19.26
C ASP A 364 -13.76 -2.29 -19.43
N LEU A 365 -12.62 -2.93 -19.17
CA LEU A 365 -11.29 -2.36 -19.41
C LEU A 365 -11.09 -1.95 -20.88
N THR A 366 -11.55 -2.79 -21.82
CA THR A 366 -11.48 -2.51 -23.25
C THR A 366 -12.37 -1.32 -23.63
N GLN A 367 -13.55 -1.20 -23.04
CA GLN A 367 -14.44 -0.06 -23.25
C GLN A 367 -13.84 1.22 -22.67
N PHE A 368 -13.32 1.18 -21.45
CA PHE A 368 -12.66 2.31 -20.80
C PHE A 368 -11.46 2.82 -21.63
N ALA A 369 -10.64 1.91 -22.17
CA ALA A 369 -9.54 2.24 -23.07
C ALA A 369 -10.04 3.02 -24.31
N LYS A 370 -11.14 2.57 -24.94
CA LYS A 370 -11.74 3.25 -26.10
C LYS A 370 -12.25 4.64 -25.74
N MET A 371 -12.95 4.78 -24.61
CA MET A 371 -13.49 6.06 -24.14
C MET A 371 -12.39 7.10 -23.87
N ASN A 372 -11.21 6.65 -23.42
CA ASN A 372 -10.05 7.50 -23.17
C ASN A 372 -9.04 7.53 -24.33
N SER A 373 -9.43 7.09 -25.53
CA SER A 373 -8.59 7.11 -26.75
C SER A 373 -7.25 6.37 -26.64
N ILE A 374 -7.18 5.33 -25.79
CA ILE A 374 -5.99 4.49 -25.61
C ILE A 374 -5.88 3.48 -26.75
N LYS A 375 -5.02 3.78 -27.73
CA LYS A 375 -4.91 3.02 -28.99
C LYS A 375 -4.47 1.56 -28.79
N ASN A 376 -3.62 1.28 -27.82
CA ASN A 376 -3.02 -0.02 -27.55
C ASN A 376 -3.65 -0.76 -26.37
N GLY A 377 -4.90 -0.44 -26.00
CA GLY A 377 -5.56 -0.99 -24.81
C GLY A 377 -5.52 -2.52 -24.70
N LYS A 378 -5.84 -3.26 -25.78
CA LYS A 378 -5.76 -4.73 -25.81
C LYS A 378 -4.33 -5.26 -25.58
N SER A 379 -3.33 -4.59 -26.16
CA SER A 379 -1.92 -4.96 -25.95
C SER A 379 -1.50 -4.74 -24.51
N ILE A 380 -1.96 -3.65 -23.88
CA ILE A 380 -1.69 -3.36 -22.47
C ILE A 380 -2.32 -4.42 -21.57
N ILE A 381 -3.59 -4.77 -21.82
CA ILE A 381 -4.28 -5.84 -21.07
C ILE A 381 -3.48 -7.13 -21.15
N ASN A 382 -3.10 -7.58 -22.35
CA ASN A 382 -2.30 -8.80 -22.51
C ASN A 382 -0.93 -8.74 -21.80
N GLN A 383 -0.24 -7.60 -21.86
CA GLN A 383 1.05 -7.42 -21.17
C GLN A 383 0.89 -7.54 -19.66
N VAL A 384 -0.12 -6.88 -19.09
CA VAL A 384 -0.42 -6.96 -17.66
C VAL A 384 -0.84 -8.38 -17.28
N SER A 385 -1.71 -9.05 -18.06
CA SER A 385 -2.09 -10.45 -17.80
C SER A 385 -0.89 -11.41 -17.84
N THR A 386 0.07 -11.17 -18.74
CA THR A 386 1.32 -11.96 -18.80
C THR A 386 2.17 -11.76 -17.54
N ALA A 387 2.32 -10.53 -17.07
CA ALA A 387 3.08 -10.27 -15.84
C ALA A 387 2.41 -10.91 -14.62
N ILE A 388 1.07 -10.82 -14.54
CA ILE A 388 0.29 -11.46 -13.46
C ILE A 388 0.39 -12.98 -13.49
N SER A 389 0.44 -13.60 -14.68
CA SER A 389 0.61 -15.05 -14.79
C SER A 389 1.97 -15.55 -14.31
N HIS A 390 2.94 -14.65 -14.10
CA HIS A 390 4.22 -14.97 -13.47
C HIS A 390 4.21 -14.88 -11.94
N PHE A 391 3.07 -14.54 -11.31
CA PHE A 391 2.95 -14.31 -9.87
C PHE A 391 3.61 -15.41 -9.05
N HIS A 392 3.27 -16.69 -9.25
CA HIS A 392 3.76 -17.76 -8.39
C HIS A 392 5.29 -17.93 -8.46
N ARG A 393 5.89 -17.79 -9.66
CA ARG A 393 7.36 -17.81 -9.83
C ARG A 393 8.02 -16.67 -9.05
N LEU A 394 7.45 -15.47 -9.11
CA LEU A 394 7.97 -14.30 -8.40
C LEU A 394 7.72 -14.40 -6.89
N ALA A 395 6.57 -14.90 -6.47
CA ALA A 395 6.22 -15.17 -5.08
C ALA A 395 7.25 -16.10 -4.42
N GLN A 396 7.63 -17.18 -5.12
CA GLN A 396 8.72 -18.07 -4.69
C GLN A 396 10.08 -17.36 -4.63
N LYS A 397 10.42 -16.56 -5.65
CA LYS A 397 11.67 -15.77 -5.68
C LYS A 397 11.79 -14.86 -4.44
N TYR A 398 10.69 -14.27 -3.98
CA TYR A 398 10.67 -13.37 -2.84
C TYR A 398 10.22 -14.00 -1.54
N GLY A 399 10.15 -15.32 -1.43
CA GLY A 399 9.89 -16.00 -0.15
C GLY A 399 8.46 -15.84 0.38
N VAL A 400 7.48 -15.58 -0.49
CA VAL A 400 6.06 -15.75 -0.13
C VAL A 400 5.82 -17.24 0.09
N ASN A 401 5.30 -17.60 1.27
CA ASN A 401 5.06 -19.00 1.58
C ASN A 401 4.00 -19.63 0.66
N GLU A 402 4.10 -20.95 0.45
CA GLU A 402 3.26 -21.68 -0.51
C GLU A 402 1.76 -21.53 -0.22
N TYR A 403 1.37 -21.43 1.05
CA TYR A 403 -0.03 -21.22 1.42
C TYR A 403 -0.61 -19.94 0.81
N TRP A 404 0.09 -18.80 0.95
CA TRP A 404 -0.38 -17.55 0.36
C TRP A 404 -0.16 -17.50 -1.14
N ALA A 405 0.97 -18.02 -1.63
CA ALA A 405 1.25 -18.07 -3.06
C ALA A 405 0.13 -18.80 -3.82
N ASP A 406 -0.36 -19.92 -3.30
CA ASP A 406 -1.44 -20.69 -3.93
C ASP A 406 -2.77 -19.96 -3.90
N ARG A 407 -3.15 -19.42 -2.74
CA ARG A 407 -4.45 -18.75 -2.60
C ARG A 407 -4.52 -17.49 -3.46
N ILE A 408 -3.42 -16.72 -3.51
CA ILE A 408 -3.34 -15.54 -4.36
C ILE A 408 -3.32 -15.94 -5.84
N GLU A 409 -2.49 -16.91 -6.24
CA GLU A 409 -2.47 -17.36 -7.65
C GLU A 409 -3.84 -17.87 -8.09
N GLN A 410 -4.53 -18.64 -7.26
CA GLN A 410 -5.88 -19.11 -7.55
C GLN A 410 -6.82 -17.93 -7.83
N HIS A 411 -6.84 -16.92 -6.97
CA HIS A 411 -7.70 -15.75 -7.15
C HIS A 411 -7.33 -14.96 -8.42
N LEU A 412 -6.04 -14.73 -8.65
CA LEU A 412 -5.57 -14.01 -9.84
C LEU A 412 -5.89 -14.75 -11.15
N SER A 413 -5.87 -16.09 -11.12
CA SER A 413 -6.22 -16.92 -12.28
C SER A 413 -7.68 -16.75 -12.73
N GLU A 414 -8.57 -16.32 -11.84
CA GLU A 414 -9.98 -16.04 -12.14
C GLU A 414 -10.19 -14.66 -12.78
N LEU A 415 -9.22 -13.76 -12.63
CA LEU A 415 -9.31 -12.36 -13.11
C LEU A 415 -8.69 -12.18 -14.49
N VAL A 416 -7.61 -12.91 -14.80
CA VAL A 416 -6.93 -12.82 -16.11
C VAL A 416 -7.71 -13.59 -17.20
N PRO A 417 -7.55 -13.24 -18.49
CA PRO A 417 -8.16 -14.02 -19.57
C PRO A 417 -7.71 -15.48 -19.58
N ASP A 418 -8.58 -16.39 -20.04
CA ASP A 418 -8.35 -17.86 -20.06
C ASP A 418 -6.99 -18.28 -20.65
N SER A 419 -6.55 -17.61 -21.72
CA SER A 419 -5.27 -17.91 -22.37
C SER A 419 -4.05 -17.72 -21.46
N PHE A 420 -4.18 -16.95 -20.38
CA PHE A 420 -3.13 -16.73 -19.39
C PHE A 420 -3.34 -17.58 -18.14
N SER A 421 -4.59 -17.76 -17.70
CA SER A 421 -4.92 -18.58 -16.52
C SER A 421 -4.58 -20.05 -16.72
N GLU A 422 -4.57 -20.55 -17.95
CA GLU A 422 -4.08 -21.91 -18.27
C GLU A 422 -2.65 -22.19 -17.78
N SER A 423 -1.80 -21.17 -17.66
CA SER A 423 -0.43 -21.30 -17.13
C SER A 423 -0.34 -21.21 -15.60
N MET A 424 -1.40 -20.73 -14.94
CA MET A 424 -1.48 -20.52 -13.50
C MET A 424 -2.14 -21.75 -12.86
N GLN A 425 -1.36 -22.80 -12.61
CA GLN A 425 -1.88 -24.06 -12.09
C GLN A 425 -1.17 -24.52 -10.82
N ASN A 426 -0.27 -23.72 -10.26
CA ASN A 426 0.54 -24.15 -9.13
C ASN A 426 -0.31 -24.37 -7.88
N TYR A 427 -1.42 -23.64 -7.71
CA TYR A 427 -2.38 -23.85 -6.62
C TYR A 427 -3.15 -25.18 -6.64
N ARG A 428 -3.07 -25.98 -7.73
CA ARG A 428 -3.85 -27.20 -7.86
C ARG A 428 -3.42 -28.27 -6.85
N PRO A 429 -4.38 -29.03 -6.27
CA PRO A 429 -4.06 -30.04 -5.27
C PRO A 429 -3.42 -31.27 -5.91
N THR A 430 -2.62 -32.00 -5.13
CA THR A 430 -2.10 -33.32 -5.51
C THR A 430 -3.25 -34.31 -5.70
N VAL A 431 -3.40 -34.90 -6.89
CA VAL A 431 -4.48 -35.84 -7.17
C VAL A 431 -4.06 -37.26 -6.75
N VAL A 432 -4.96 -37.97 -6.07
CA VAL A 432 -4.79 -39.39 -5.73
C VAL A 432 -5.64 -40.21 -6.69
N GLU A 433 -4.99 -40.99 -7.55
CA GLU A 433 -5.68 -41.93 -8.42
C GLU A 433 -6.44 -42.99 -7.61
N PRO A 434 -7.61 -43.47 -8.11
CA PRO A 434 -8.37 -44.49 -7.42
C PRO A 434 -7.52 -45.74 -7.14
N TYR A 435 -7.64 -46.27 -5.92
CA TYR A 435 -6.87 -47.43 -5.48
C TYR A 435 -7.69 -48.38 -4.61
N VAL A 436 -7.19 -49.59 -4.41
CA VAL A 436 -7.79 -50.60 -3.54
C VAL A 436 -6.88 -50.80 -2.33
N THR A 437 -7.47 -50.81 -1.13
CA THR A 437 -6.73 -51.03 0.12
C THR A 437 -6.45 -52.51 0.36
N SER A 438 -5.59 -52.82 1.33
CA SER A 438 -5.32 -54.20 1.78
C SER A 438 -6.58 -54.95 2.21
N ASP A 439 -7.60 -54.22 2.69
CA ASP A 439 -8.86 -54.78 3.17
C ASP A 439 -9.94 -54.79 2.07
N ASN A 440 -9.53 -54.62 0.81
CA ASN A 440 -10.37 -54.66 -0.38
C ASN A 440 -11.44 -53.54 -0.45
N PHE A 441 -11.18 -52.38 0.18
CA PHE A 441 -11.99 -51.18 -0.03
C PHE A 441 -11.50 -50.41 -1.25
N ARG A 442 -12.41 -49.96 -2.12
CA ARG A 442 -12.10 -49.08 -3.25
C ARG A 442 -12.18 -47.62 -2.80
N VAL A 443 -11.08 -46.88 -2.96
CA VAL A 443 -10.95 -45.46 -2.57
C VAL A 443 -10.83 -44.58 -3.82
N SER A 444 -11.55 -43.47 -3.87
CA SER A 444 -11.42 -42.40 -4.87
C SER A 444 -11.69 -41.02 -4.27
N ASP A 445 -11.53 -39.95 -5.05
CA ASP A 445 -11.94 -38.58 -4.72
C ASP A 445 -11.36 -38.07 -3.39
N VAL A 446 -10.05 -38.28 -3.18
CA VAL A 446 -9.36 -37.89 -1.95
C VAL A 446 -9.07 -36.39 -1.96
N HIS A 447 -9.70 -35.67 -1.03
CA HIS A 447 -9.55 -34.23 -0.87
C HIS A 447 -9.19 -33.85 0.57
N ILE A 448 -8.34 -32.83 0.68
CA ILE A 448 -8.06 -32.12 1.94
C ILE A 448 -8.52 -30.69 1.72
N ILE A 449 -9.51 -30.26 2.48
CA ILE A 449 -10.16 -28.96 2.31
C ILE A 449 -9.99 -28.16 3.60
N GLU A 450 -9.33 -27.02 3.52
CA GLU A 450 -9.31 -26.04 4.62
C GLU A 450 -10.61 -25.23 4.59
N THR A 451 -11.25 -25.10 5.73
CA THR A 451 -12.49 -24.31 5.88
C THR A 451 -12.16 -22.86 6.26
N SER A 452 -13.13 -21.95 6.16
CA SER A 452 -12.98 -20.55 6.61
C SER A 452 -12.72 -20.39 8.11
N LYS A 453 -12.89 -21.45 8.91
CA LYS A 453 -12.50 -21.49 10.33
C LYS A 453 -11.10 -22.12 10.54
N HIS A 454 -10.36 -22.33 9.46
CA HIS A 454 -9.08 -23.02 9.40
C HIS A 454 -9.09 -24.49 9.87
N ASP A 455 -10.26 -25.08 10.07
CA ASP A 455 -10.38 -26.52 10.29
C ASP A 455 -10.16 -27.28 8.96
N PHE A 456 -9.57 -28.47 9.02
CA PHE A 456 -9.32 -29.29 7.83
C PHE A 456 -10.33 -30.44 7.72
N ARG A 457 -10.93 -30.58 6.54
CA ARG A 457 -11.78 -31.72 6.18
C ARG A 457 -11.01 -32.69 5.30
N ILE A 458 -10.82 -33.90 5.79
CA ILE A 458 -10.31 -35.03 5.02
C ILE A 458 -11.51 -35.74 4.43
N VAL A 459 -11.60 -35.84 3.11
CA VAL A 459 -12.74 -36.43 2.40
C VAL A 459 -12.23 -37.47 1.40
N ALA A 460 -12.92 -38.61 1.31
CA ALA A 460 -12.70 -39.61 0.26
C ALA A 460 -13.98 -40.40 -0.01
N THR A 461 -14.15 -40.89 -1.22
CA THR A 461 -15.19 -41.88 -1.56
C THR A 461 -14.64 -43.29 -1.31
N ILE A 462 -15.30 -44.05 -0.43
CA ILE A 462 -14.92 -45.44 -0.09
C ILE A 462 -16.11 -46.36 -0.40
N ASP A 463 -15.90 -47.34 -1.29
CA ASP A 463 -16.93 -48.25 -1.82
C ASP A 463 -18.20 -47.50 -2.30
N GLY A 464 -17.99 -46.36 -2.98
CA GLY A 464 -19.07 -45.53 -3.51
C GLY A 464 -19.77 -44.63 -2.48
N LYS A 465 -19.34 -44.64 -1.20
CA LYS A 465 -19.87 -43.73 -0.16
C LYS A 465 -18.83 -42.70 0.25
N GLN A 466 -19.20 -41.43 0.26
CA GLN A 466 -18.32 -40.37 0.73
C GLN A 466 -18.15 -40.44 2.26
N GLN A 467 -16.90 -40.47 2.70
CA GLN A 467 -16.49 -40.41 4.10
C GLN A 467 -15.78 -39.10 4.37
N ARG A 468 -15.94 -38.58 5.58
CA ARG A 468 -15.30 -37.32 6.00
C ARG A 468 -14.84 -37.36 7.45
N TYR A 469 -13.72 -36.70 7.71
CA TYR A 469 -13.20 -36.44 9.05
C TYR A 469 -12.81 -34.97 9.19
N ILE A 470 -13.07 -34.37 10.35
CA ILE A 470 -12.77 -32.96 10.63
C ILE A 470 -11.63 -32.89 11.64
N ALA A 471 -10.52 -32.31 11.24
CA ALA A 471 -9.41 -31.93 12.11
C ALA A 471 -9.59 -30.46 12.53
N GLY A 472 -9.82 -30.23 13.82
CA GLY A 472 -9.93 -28.86 14.35
C GLY A 472 -8.59 -28.12 14.26
N HIS A 473 -8.61 -26.84 13.87
CA HIS A 473 -7.43 -26.02 13.56
C HIS A 473 -6.38 -25.94 14.67
N LYS A 474 -6.76 -26.10 15.95
CA LYS A 474 -5.83 -26.10 17.10
C LYS A 474 -5.23 -27.47 17.41
N GLY A 475 -5.68 -28.52 16.72
CA GLY A 475 -5.29 -29.91 16.99
C GLY A 475 -3.95 -30.28 16.36
N GLU A 476 -3.35 -31.35 16.88
CA GLU A 476 -2.08 -31.91 16.37
C GLU A 476 -2.19 -32.32 14.90
N LEU A 477 -3.32 -32.94 14.51
CA LEU A 477 -3.57 -33.34 13.12
C LEU A 477 -3.62 -32.13 12.16
N ALA A 478 -4.14 -30.98 12.60
CA ALA A 478 -4.14 -29.78 11.77
C ALA A 478 -2.70 -29.29 11.52
N ARG A 479 -1.83 -29.32 12.54
CA ARG A 479 -0.40 -29.02 12.38
C ARG A 479 0.28 -30.01 11.44
N GLU A 480 0.03 -31.31 11.60
CA GLU A 480 0.55 -32.34 10.70
C GLU A 480 0.13 -32.09 9.24
N ILE A 481 -1.15 -31.74 9.00
CA ILE A 481 -1.65 -31.42 7.66
C ILE A 481 -0.95 -30.18 7.10
N ILE A 482 -0.76 -29.12 7.90
CA ILE A 482 -0.06 -27.90 7.49
C ILE A 482 1.40 -28.21 7.11
N GLU A 483 2.13 -28.91 7.98
CA GLU A 483 3.55 -29.27 7.78
C GLU A 483 3.76 -30.14 6.54
N LYS A 484 2.82 -31.05 6.26
CA LYS A 484 2.88 -31.91 5.08
C LYS A 484 2.41 -31.22 3.78
N GLY A 485 2.07 -29.93 3.80
CA GLY A 485 1.70 -29.17 2.59
C GLY A 485 0.20 -29.15 2.27
N ARG A 486 -0.67 -29.31 3.27
CA ARG A 486 -2.14 -29.18 3.14
C ARG A 486 -2.72 -30.03 2.00
N ASN A 487 -3.38 -29.41 1.02
CA ASN A 487 -3.99 -30.05 -0.14
C ASN A 487 -2.96 -30.48 -1.20
N LYS A 488 -1.71 -30.03 -1.09
CA LYS A 488 -0.58 -30.44 -1.93
C LYS A 488 0.29 -31.55 -1.33
N MET A 489 -0.05 -32.05 -0.14
CA MET A 489 0.69 -33.18 0.44
C MET A 489 0.82 -34.34 -0.54
N ASN A 490 1.91 -35.09 -0.44
CA ASN A 490 2.20 -36.15 -1.39
C ASN A 490 1.16 -37.28 -1.31
N ILE A 491 1.10 -38.09 -2.38
CA ILE A 491 0.07 -39.14 -2.54
C ILE A 491 0.06 -40.11 -1.35
N GLU A 492 1.22 -40.55 -0.87
CA GLU A 492 1.31 -41.52 0.22
C GLU A 492 0.86 -40.94 1.56
N GLN A 493 1.17 -39.66 1.82
CA GLN A 493 0.65 -38.95 2.99
C GLN A 493 -0.87 -38.80 2.94
N LYS A 494 -1.47 -38.54 1.77
CA LYS A 494 -2.94 -38.52 1.61
C LYS A 494 -3.54 -39.89 1.90
N LYS A 495 -2.97 -40.96 1.35
CA LYS A 495 -3.41 -42.34 1.61
C LYS A 495 -3.30 -42.70 3.09
N GLU A 496 -2.24 -42.25 3.76
CA GLU A 496 -2.05 -42.43 5.21
C GLU A 496 -3.19 -41.77 6.00
N LEU A 497 -3.57 -40.53 5.67
CA LEU A 497 -4.70 -39.86 6.31
C LEU A 497 -6.02 -40.60 6.10
N VAL A 498 -6.29 -41.07 4.87
CA VAL A 498 -7.47 -41.89 4.57
C VAL A 498 -7.45 -43.17 5.41
N ALA A 499 -6.31 -43.85 5.50
CA ALA A 499 -6.18 -45.08 6.26
C ALA A 499 -6.36 -44.87 7.77
N ARG A 500 -5.83 -43.77 8.32
CA ARG A 500 -5.86 -43.47 9.75
C ARG A 500 -7.22 -42.94 10.22
N TYR A 501 -7.91 -42.13 9.39
CA TYR A 501 -9.09 -41.38 9.82
C TYR A 501 -10.40 -41.75 9.11
N LEU A 502 -10.37 -42.28 7.88
CA LEU A 502 -11.59 -42.59 7.12
C LEU A 502 -11.91 -44.09 7.08
N LEU A 503 -10.92 -44.97 6.83
CA LEU A 503 -11.16 -46.42 6.83
C LEU A 503 -11.76 -46.95 8.15
N PRO A 504 -11.35 -46.47 9.35
CA PRO A 504 -11.95 -46.92 10.60
C PRO A 504 -13.44 -46.57 10.73
N LEU A 505 -13.92 -45.53 10.04
CA LEU A 505 -15.33 -45.17 10.03
C LEU A 505 -16.15 -46.22 9.26
N VAL A 506 -15.65 -46.67 8.11
CA VAL A 506 -16.31 -47.68 7.27
C VAL A 506 -16.26 -49.07 7.91
N ARG A 507 -15.15 -49.40 8.60
CA ARG A 507 -15.01 -50.67 9.31
C ARG A 507 -15.96 -50.82 10.51
N ARG A 508 -16.49 -49.71 11.04
CA ARG A 508 -17.49 -49.74 12.13
C ARG A 508 -18.92 -49.97 11.64
N ASP A 509 -19.16 -49.74 10.35
CA ASP A 509 -20.46 -49.89 9.69
C ASP A 509 -20.63 -51.26 8.99
N LYS A 510 -19.59 -52.10 8.98
CA LYS A 510 -19.63 -53.52 8.59
C LYS A 510 -19.60 -54.38 9.85
#